data_AF-K1SH83-F1
#
_entry.id   AF-K1SH83-F1
#
_cell.length_a   1.000
_cell.length_b   1.000
_cell.length_c   1.000
_cell.angle_alpha   90.00
_cell.angle_beta   90.00
_cell.angle_gamma   90.00
#
_symmetry.space_group_name_H-M   'P 1'
#
loop_
_entity.id
_entity.type
_entity.pdbx_description
1 polymer ?
#
loop_
_entity_poly.entity_id
_entity_poly.type
_entity_poly.pdbx_seq_one_letter_code
_entity_poly.pdbx_strand_id
1 'polypeptide(L)'
;MGIYKLPKNQWTKDGRKYKYYWNEKDKNGKWKKSFSKAYKTKLDAINAEREFLNSKVEFGGDMDMTFGTLTDQYIESQKNKVRKRTMETYLKRRRYFADFENVKLKDMDGNLYHKFQQDLWNKPIKCSTRNDVQKFLKIILNWGMKMYDINLMKFYKKIEFFKDPNEMKEEKDVYTFEEFQKYITGTTNLNDKTMFEMLYYCGLRRGEARGLQWSDID
;
A
#
# COMPACT_ATOMS: atom_id res chain seq x y z
N MET A 1 17.57 -23.00 -1.03
CA MET A 1 18.56 -21.90 -1.09
C MET A 1 18.88 -21.47 0.34
N GLY A 2 19.99 -20.79 0.57
CA GLY A 2 20.26 -20.25 1.90
C GLY A 2 21.53 -19.41 1.97
N ILE A 3 21.69 -18.70 3.09
CA ILE A 3 22.86 -17.85 3.33
C ILE A 3 24.02 -18.70 3.86
N TYR A 4 25.16 -18.59 3.19
CA TYR A 4 26.43 -19.19 3.55
C TYR A 4 27.42 -18.12 4.01
N LYS A 5 27.96 -18.29 5.23
CA LYS A 5 29.05 -17.46 5.73
C LYS A 5 30.38 -18.05 5.28
N LEU A 6 31.18 -17.24 4.59
CA LEU A 6 32.49 -17.63 4.10
C LEU A 6 33.45 -17.91 5.27
N PRO A 7 34.30 -18.95 5.17
CA PRO A 7 35.39 -19.17 6.12
C PRO A 7 36.38 -17.99 6.09
N LYS A 8 37.11 -17.76 7.19
CA LYS A 8 37.95 -16.56 7.39
C LYS A 8 38.99 -16.34 6.28
N ASN A 9 39.51 -17.41 5.70
CA ASN A 9 40.48 -17.39 4.59
C ASN A 9 39.88 -16.93 3.24
N GLN A 10 38.56 -16.87 3.12
CA GLN A 10 37.84 -16.46 1.90
C GLN A 10 37.17 -15.09 2.04
N TRP A 11 37.46 -14.36 3.11
CA TRP A 11 36.94 -13.00 3.27
C TRP A 11 37.62 -12.07 2.28
N THR A 12 36.84 -11.23 1.60
CA THR A 12 37.42 -10.22 0.71
C THR A 12 38.15 -9.16 1.53
N LYS A 13 39.16 -8.51 0.96
CA LYS A 13 39.86 -7.36 1.58
C LYS A 13 38.88 -6.28 2.08
N ASP A 14 37.76 -6.08 1.35
CA ASP A 14 36.69 -5.14 1.72
C ASP A 14 35.73 -5.60 2.84
N GLY A 15 35.99 -6.76 3.47
CA GLY A 15 35.20 -7.28 4.59
C GLY A 15 33.90 -7.99 4.23
N ARG A 16 33.70 -8.44 2.98
CA ARG A 16 32.52 -9.23 2.56
C ARG A 16 32.67 -10.69 2.98
N LYS A 17 31.62 -11.23 3.62
CA LYS A 17 31.67 -12.51 4.34
C LYS A 17 30.45 -13.40 4.09
N TYR A 18 29.41 -12.92 3.41
CA TYR A 18 28.17 -13.66 3.20
C TYR A 18 27.91 -13.89 1.72
N LYS A 19 27.43 -15.08 1.34
CA LYS A 19 26.90 -15.41 0.02
C LYS A 19 25.55 -16.09 0.19
N TYR A 20 24.68 -16.05 -0.80
CA TYR A 20 23.60 -17.02 -0.89
C TYR A 20 23.94 -18.07 -1.95
N TYR A 21 23.32 -19.24 -1.86
CA TYR A 21 23.50 -20.33 -2.81
C TYR A 21 22.17 -20.89 -3.30
N TRP A 22 22.18 -21.41 -4.52
CA TRP A 22 21.07 -22.16 -5.10
C TRP A 22 21.54 -23.44 -5.77
N ASN A 23 20.61 -24.36 -5.97
CA ASN A 23 20.86 -25.59 -6.71
C ASN A 23 20.14 -25.45 -8.06
N GLU A 24 20.86 -25.72 -9.15
CA GLU A 24 20.32 -25.77 -10.51
C GLU A 24 20.73 -27.08 -11.18
N LYS A 25 19.92 -27.59 -12.11
CA LYS A 25 20.30 -28.75 -12.92
C LYS A 25 21.13 -28.26 -14.10
N ASP A 26 22.28 -28.89 -14.32
CA ASP A 26 23.07 -28.68 -15.53
C ASP A 26 22.35 -29.30 -16.75
N LYS A 27 22.85 -29.04 -17.97
CA LYS A 27 22.30 -29.59 -19.23
C LYS A 27 22.18 -31.13 -19.22
N ASN A 28 22.98 -31.80 -18.38
CA ASN A 28 22.98 -33.26 -18.22
C ASN A 28 22.11 -33.75 -17.04
N GLY A 29 21.26 -32.88 -16.46
CA GLY A 29 20.33 -33.22 -15.38
C GLY A 29 20.96 -33.39 -13.98
N LYS A 30 22.29 -33.26 -13.84
CA LYS A 30 22.99 -33.31 -12.54
C LYS A 30 22.79 -32.01 -11.76
N TRP A 31 22.53 -32.13 -10.46
CA TRP A 31 22.43 -30.99 -9.56
C TRP A 31 23.79 -30.33 -9.33
N LYS A 32 23.86 -29.02 -9.55
CA LYS A 32 25.02 -28.18 -9.29
C LYS A 32 24.65 -27.07 -8.32
N LYS A 33 25.53 -26.84 -7.34
CA LYS A 33 25.40 -25.76 -6.36
C LYS A 33 26.11 -24.51 -6.87
N SER A 34 25.33 -23.46 -7.14
CA SER A 34 25.82 -22.16 -7.61
C SER A 34 25.74 -21.14 -6.48
N PHE A 35 26.64 -20.15 -6.49
CA PHE A 35 26.79 -19.17 -5.43
C PHE A 35 26.73 -17.74 -5.99
N SER A 36 26.17 -16.83 -5.19
CA SER A 36 26.18 -15.40 -5.50
C SER A 36 27.56 -14.77 -5.35
N LYS A 37 27.67 -13.49 -5.72
CA LYS A 37 28.76 -12.62 -5.24
C LYS A 37 28.75 -12.52 -3.70
N ALA A 38 29.87 -12.11 -3.11
CA ALA A 38 29.99 -11.91 -1.66
C ALA A 38 29.39 -10.56 -1.23
N TYR A 39 28.73 -10.53 -0.08
CA TYR A 39 28.07 -9.39 0.55
C TYR A 39 28.67 -9.09 1.92
N LYS A 40 28.62 -7.82 2.35
CA LYS A 40 29.16 -7.35 3.63
C LYS A 40 28.32 -7.83 4.80
N THR A 41 27.00 -7.66 4.71
CA THR A 41 26.08 -8.06 5.78
C THR A 41 25.27 -9.29 5.39
N LYS A 42 24.76 -10.00 6.41
CA LYS A 42 23.80 -11.10 6.21
C LYS A 42 22.51 -10.59 5.56
N LEU A 43 22.07 -9.39 5.93
CA LEU A 43 20.85 -8.77 5.42
C LEU A 43 20.94 -8.48 3.91
N ASP A 44 22.07 -7.94 3.44
CA ASP A 44 22.29 -7.69 2.00
C ASP A 44 22.21 -8.98 1.19
N ALA A 45 22.78 -10.07 1.71
CA ALA A 45 22.73 -11.38 1.06
C ALA A 45 21.30 -11.94 1.00
N ILE A 46 20.49 -11.75 2.06
CA ILE A 46 19.08 -12.14 2.08
C ILE A 46 18.26 -11.34 1.08
N ASN A 47 18.46 -10.03 1.01
CA ASN A 47 17.73 -9.18 0.06
C ASN A 47 18.05 -9.56 -1.39
N ALA A 48 19.32 -9.81 -1.69
CA ALA A 48 19.73 -10.25 -3.02
C ALA A 48 19.24 -11.67 -3.37
N GLU A 49 19.18 -12.58 -2.39
CA GLU A 49 18.59 -13.92 -2.57
C GLU A 49 17.11 -13.81 -2.94
N ARG A 50 16.36 -12.95 -2.24
CA ARG A 50 14.94 -12.70 -2.55
C ARG A 50 14.76 -12.10 -3.95
N GLU A 51 15.62 -11.18 -4.35
CA GLU A 51 15.58 -10.61 -5.71
C GLU A 51 15.83 -11.67 -6.77
N PHE A 52 16.82 -12.54 -6.55
CA PHE A 52 17.12 -13.65 -7.44
C PHE A 52 15.96 -14.65 -7.52
N LEU A 53 15.39 -15.06 -6.38
CA LEU A 53 14.21 -15.92 -6.34
C LEU A 53 13.05 -15.34 -7.15
N ASN A 54 12.73 -14.06 -6.92
CA ASN A 54 11.68 -13.37 -7.68
C ASN A 54 11.96 -13.28 -9.19
N SER A 55 13.22 -13.29 -9.61
CA SER A 55 13.60 -13.32 -11.03
C SER A 55 13.49 -14.70 -11.68
N LYS A 56 13.41 -15.77 -10.88
CA LYS A 56 13.34 -17.16 -11.33
C LYS A 56 11.93 -17.75 -11.31
N VAL A 57 10.96 -17.03 -10.74
CA VAL A 57 9.54 -17.38 -10.86
C VAL A 57 9.13 -17.16 -12.31
N GLU A 58 8.76 -18.22 -13.01
CA GLU A 58 8.07 -18.14 -14.29
C GLU A 58 6.61 -17.82 -14.01
N PHE A 59 6.12 -16.72 -14.57
CA PHE A 59 4.74 -16.26 -14.42
C PHE A 59 3.97 -16.73 -15.64
N GLY A 60 2.87 -17.47 -15.43
CA GLY A 60 2.06 -18.02 -16.52
C GLY A 60 1.00 -17.07 -17.06
N GLY A 61 0.76 -15.94 -16.38
CA GLY A 61 -0.29 -14.99 -16.70
C GLY A 61 0.00 -14.08 -17.90
N ASP A 62 -1.04 -13.82 -18.69
CA ASP A 62 -1.01 -12.83 -19.77
C ASP A 62 -1.06 -11.40 -19.21
N MET A 63 -0.11 -10.56 -19.67
CA MET A 63 0.02 -9.15 -19.28
C MET A 63 -0.47 -8.19 -20.37
N ASP A 64 -1.22 -8.65 -21.38
CA ASP A 64 -1.77 -7.81 -22.44
C ASP A 64 -2.99 -6.97 -22.02
N MET A 65 -3.63 -7.29 -20.89
CA MET A 65 -4.71 -6.45 -20.36
C MET A 65 -4.19 -5.07 -19.91
N THR A 66 -5.08 -4.08 -19.85
CA THR A 66 -4.73 -2.74 -19.39
C THR A 66 -4.90 -2.58 -17.88
N PHE A 67 -4.25 -1.57 -17.31
CA PHE A 67 -4.42 -1.22 -15.90
C PHE A 67 -5.87 -0.84 -15.55
N GLY A 68 -6.59 -0.19 -16.48
CA GLY A 68 -8.00 0.15 -16.35
C GLY A 68 -8.87 -1.10 -16.22
N THR A 69 -8.70 -2.08 -17.12
CA THR A 69 -9.39 -3.36 -17.06
C THR A 69 -9.10 -4.10 -15.75
N LEU A 70 -7.85 -4.12 -15.30
CA LEU A 70 -7.48 -4.71 -14.01
C LEU A 70 -8.20 -4.01 -12.84
N THR A 71 -8.30 -2.68 -12.90
CA THR A 71 -8.98 -1.87 -11.89
C THR A 71 -10.49 -2.15 -11.86
N ASP A 72 -11.13 -2.27 -13.03
CA ASP A 72 -12.54 -2.65 -13.16
C ASP A 72 -12.82 -4.00 -12.52
N GLN A 73 -12.00 -5.01 -12.86
CA GLN A 73 -12.13 -6.35 -12.31
C GLN A 73 -11.89 -6.38 -10.80
N TYR A 74 -10.92 -5.59 -10.30
CA TYR A 74 -10.72 -5.42 -8.85
C TYR A 74 -11.99 -4.84 -8.20
N ILE A 75 -12.51 -3.72 -8.70
CA ILE A 75 -13.69 -3.05 -8.13
C ILE A 75 -14.90 -3.98 -8.12
N GLU A 76 -15.19 -4.67 -9.23
CA GLU A 76 -16.32 -5.62 -9.28
C GLU A 76 -16.13 -6.77 -8.28
N SER A 77 -14.91 -7.29 -8.11
CA SER A 77 -14.60 -8.33 -7.12
C SER A 77 -14.85 -7.92 -5.67
N GLN A 78 -14.84 -6.60 -5.38
CA GLN A 78 -15.05 -6.04 -4.05
C GLN A 78 -16.50 -5.67 -3.75
N LYS A 79 -17.36 -5.57 -4.77
CA LYS A 79 -18.73 -5.06 -4.67
C LYS A 79 -19.57 -5.73 -3.57
N ASN A 80 -19.43 -7.04 -3.40
CA ASN A 80 -20.14 -7.82 -2.38
C ASN A 80 -19.32 -8.06 -1.10
N LYS A 81 -18.08 -7.56 -1.02
CA LYS A 81 -17.15 -7.78 0.09
C LYS A 81 -16.98 -6.56 0.98
N VAL A 82 -17.17 -5.36 0.43
CA VAL A 82 -16.91 -4.10 1.14
C VAL A 82 -18.17 -3.26 1.26
N ARG A 83 -18.21 -2.40 2.29
CA ARG A 83 -19.32 -1.45 2.49
C ARG A 83 -19.39 -0.45 1.34
N LYS A 84 -20.60 0.09 1.08
CA LYS A 84 -20.86 1.12 0.05
C LYS A 84 -19.87 2.30 0.10
N ARG A 85 -19.58 2.83 1.31
CA ARG A 85 -18.62 3.93 1.49
C ARG A 85 -17.21 3.61 1.01
N THR A 86 -16.78 2.35 1.14
CA THR A 86 -15.49 1.88 0.64
C THR A 86 -15.49 1.84 -0.88
N MET A 87 -16.57 1.36 -1.51
CA MET A 87 -16.73 1.39 -2.97
C MET A 87 -16.67 2.82 -3.53
N GLU A 88 -17.37 3.76 -2.90
CA GLU A 88 -17.31 5.18 -3.27
C GLU A 88 -15.88 5.74 -3.17
N THR A 89 -15.12 5.26 -2.18
CA THR A 89 -13.72 5.67 -2.00
C THR A 89 -12.84 5.12 -3.13
N TYR A 90 -13.04 3.88 -3.58
CA TYR A 90 -12.33 3.32 -4.73
C TYR A 90 -12.61 4.10 -6.01
N LEU A 91 -13.89 4.37 -6.31
CA LEU A 91 -14.28 5.16 -7.48
C LEU A 91 -13.70 6.57 -7.44
N LYS A 92 -13.73 7.24 -6.27
CA LYS A 92 -13.10 8.55 -6.09
C LYS A 92 -11.60 8.52 -6.30
N ARG A 93 -10.90 7.46 -5.92
CA ARG A 93 -9.44 7.34 -6.09
C ARG A 93 -9.04 6.94 -7.50
N ARG A 94 -9.88 6.17 -8.20
CA ARG A 94 -9.63 5.75 -9.60
C ARG A 94 -9.37 6.93 -10.53
N ARG A 95 -10.05 8.06 -10.33
CA ARG A 95 -9.85 9.28 -11.15
C ARG A 95 -8.39 9.75 -11.24
N TYR A 96 -7.55 9.40 -10.27
CA TYR A 96 -6.14 9.78 -10.28
C TYR A 96 -5.31 8.92 -11.23
N PHE A 97 -5.83 7.79 -11.71
CA PHE A 97 -5.13 6.87 -12.61
C PHE A 97 -5.47 7.08 -14.09
N ALA A 98 -6.33 8.05 -14.42
CA ALA A 98 -6.85 8.29 -15.77
C ALA A 98 -5.76 8.30 -16.85
N ASP A 99 -4.61 8.91 -16.56
CA ASP A 99 -3.51 9.09 -17.51
C ASP A 99 -2.80 7.78 -17.91
N PHE A 100 -3.00 6.68 -17.16
CA PHE A 100 -2.41 5.39 -17.49
C PHE A 100 -3.37 4.19 -17.42
N GLU A 101 -4.69 4.43 -17.35
CA GLU A 101 -5.68 3.33 -17.41
C GLU A 101 -5.56 2.50 -18.70
N ASN A 102 -5.18 3.12 -19.81
CA ASN A 102 -5.02 2.42 -21.10
C ASN A 102 -3.66 1.75 -21.30
N VAL A 103 -2.72 1.91 -20.36
CA VAL A 103 -1.41 1.26 -20.46
C VAL A 103 -1.58 -0.23 -20.17
N LYS A 104 -1.01 -1.06 -21.04
CA LYS A 104 -0.94 -2.51 -20.83
C LYS A 104 -0.06 -2.85 -19.63
N LEU A 105 -0.41 -3.89 -18.89
CA LEU A 105 0.33 -4.33 -17.71
C LEU A 105 1.79 -4.65 -18.01
N LYS A 106 2.08 -5.22 -19.18
CA LYS A 106 3.45 -5.50 -19.65
C LYS A 106 4.33 -4.25 -19.85
N ASP A 107 3.70 -3.12 -20.15
CA ASP A 107 4.36 -1.85 -20.45
C ASP A 107 4.47 -0.96 -19.19
N MET A 108 3.97 -1.41 -18.04
CA MET A 108 4.09 -0.70 -16.78
C MET A 108 5.53 -0.76 -16.27
N ASP A 109 6.20 0.38 -16.21
CA ASP A 109 7.58 0.50 -15.74
C ASP A 109 7.81 1.69 -14.80
N GLY A 110 9.07 1.88 -14.39
CA GLY A 110 9.43 2.97 -13.48
C GLY A 110 9.25 4.37 -14.08
N ASN A 111 9.34 4.53 -15.40
CA ASN A 111 9.17 5.83 -16.06
C ASN A 111 7.71 6.26 -16.02
N LEU A 112 6.81 5.31 -16.29
CA LEU A 112 5.37 5.52 -16.13
C LEU A 112 5.03 5.92 -14.70
N TYR A 113 5.57 5.21 -13.72
CA TYR A 113 5.36 5.55 -12.31
C TYR A 113 5.87 6.95 -11.97
N HIS A 114 7.06 7.32 -12.44
CA HIS A 114 7.65 8.64 -12.16
C HIS A 114 6.77 9.78 -12.72
N LYS A 115 6.27 9.63 -13.96
CA LYS A 115 5.34 10.58 -14.57
C LYS A 115 4.07 10.71 -13.72
N PHE A 116 3.44 9.60 -13.38
CA PHE A 116 2.27 9.56 -12.51
C PHE A 116 2.52 10.22 -11.14
N GLN A 117 3.67 9.96 -10.53
CA GLN A 117 4.05 10.52 -9.25
C GLN A 117 4.19 12.05 -9.32
N GLN A 118 4.80 12.57 -10.39
CA GLN A 118 4.93 14.01 -10.63
C GLN A 118 3.56 14.66 -10.87
N ASP A 119 2.69 14.02 -11.64
CA ASP A 119 1.33 14.49 -11.89
C ASP A 119 0.51 14.54 -10.58
N LEU A 120 0.69 13.59 -9.66
CA LEU A 120 0.08 13.64 -8.33
C LEU A 120 0.65 14.76 -7.45
N TRP A 121 1.94 15.06 -7.58
CA TRP A 121 2.59 16.13 -6.83
C TRP A 121 2.02 17.49 -7.21
N ASN A 122 1.77 17.70 -8.51
CA ASN A 122 1.23 18.94 -9.06
C ASN A 122 -0.26 19.17 -8.73
N LYS A 123 -0.99 18.16 -8.24
CA LYS A 123 -2.39 18.32 -7.83
C LYS A 123 -2.47 18.99 -6.44
N PRO A 124 -3.42 19.93 -6.22
CA PRO A 124 -3.60 20.63 -4.95
C PRO A 124 -4.35 19.75 -3.93
N ILE A 125 -3.73 18.66 -3.49
CA ILE A 125 -4.29 17.70 -2.54
C ILE A 125 -3.31 17.43 -1.40
N LYS A 126 -3.83 17.10 -0.21
CA LYS A 126 -3.02 16.78 0.97
C LYS A 126 -2.10 15.58 0.72
N CYS A 127 -0.92 15.55 1.33
CA CYS A 127 0.03 14.45 1.17
C CYS A 127 -0.58 13.11 1.63
N SER A 128 -1.38 13.15 2.70
CA SER A 128 -2.18 12.01 3.17
C SER A 128 -3.08 11.43 2.08
N THR A 129 -3.73 12.29 1.28
CA THR A 129 -4.57 11.88 0.16
C THR A 129 -3.74 11.29 -0.97
N ARG A 130 -2.58 11.88 -1.29
CA ARG A 130 -1.63 11.30 -2.27
C ARG A 130 -1.19 9.89 -1.84
N ASN A 131 -0.85 9.72 -0.57
CA ASN A 131 -0.45 8.42 -0.01
C ASN A 131 -1.59 7.39 -0.03
N ASP A 132 -2.83 7.83 0.18
CA ASP A 132 -4.01 6.97 0.06
C ASP A 132 -4.26 6.49 -1.38
N VAL A 133 -3.96 7.32 -2.38
CA VAL A 133 -3.97 6.92 -3.79
C VAL A 133 -2.88 5.87 -4.05
N GLN A 134 -1.66 6.06 -3.54
CA GLN A 134 -0.57 5.09 -3.67
C GLN A 134 -0.89 3.74 -3.00
N LYS A 135 -1.54 3.76 -1.83
CA LYS A 135 -2.03 2.54 -1.17
C LYS A 135 -3.02 1.80 -2.07
N PHE A 136 -3.96 2.54 -2.67
CA PHE A 136 -4.95 1.96 -3.55
C PHE A 136 -4.33 1.34 -4.81
N LEU A 137 -3.35 2.01 -5.42
CA LEU A 137 -2.56 1.48 -6.52
C LEU A 137 -1.87 0.15 -6.13
N LYS A 138 -1.20 0.11 -4.97
CA LYS A 138 -0.58 -1.12 -4.45
C LYS A 138 -1.59 -2.25 -4.25
N ILE A 139 -2.80 -1.94 -3.77
CA ILE A 139 -3.87 -2.94 -3.57
C ILE A 139 -4.27 -3.56 -4.91
N ILE A 140 -4.52 -2.74 -5.95
CA ILE A 140 -4.88 -3.22 -7.29
C ILE A 140 -3.78 -4.11 -7.86
N LEU A 141 -2.52 -3.67 -7.80
CA LEU A 141 -1.38 -4.43 -8.33
C LEU A 141 -1.19 -5.76 -7.60
N ASN A 142 -1.26 -5.77 -6.26
CA ASN A 142 -1.13 -6.99 -5.48
C ASN A 142 -2.27 -7.97 -5.76
N TRP A 143 -3.49 -7.46 -5.92
CA TRP A 143 -4.62 -8.29 -6.32
C TRP A 143 -4.42 -8.87 -7.72
N GLY A 144 -3.98 -8.06 -8.70
CA GLY A 144 -3.71 -8.52 -10.05
C GLY A 144 -2.62 -9.59 -10.13
N MET A 145 -1.47 -9.36 -9.47
CA MET A 145 -0.40 -10.35 -9.38
C MET A 145 -0.89 -11.67 -8.78
N LYS A 146 -1.77 -11.62 -7.77
CA LYS A 146 -2.33 -12.82 -7.14
C LYS A 146 -3.38 -13.53 -8.01
N MET A 147 -4.27 -12.79 -8.66
CA MET A 147 -5.39 -13.38 -9.41
C MET A 147 -4.97 -13.94 -10.76
N TYR A 148 -4.05 -13.26 -11.45
CA TYR A 148 -3.66 -13.61 -12.81
C TYR A 148 -2.28 -14.28 -12.90
N ASP A 149 -1.60 -14.47 -11.76
CA ASP A 149 -0.24 -15.02 -11.73
C ASP A 149 0.72 -14.26 -12.67
N ILE A 150 0.68 -12.92 -12.59
CA ILE A 150 1.50 -11.99 -13.40
C ILE A 150 2.55 -11.28 -12.55
N ASN A 151 3.61 -10.77 -13.20
CA ASN A 151 4.70 -10.07 -12.52
C ASN A 151 4.71 -8.56 -12.76
N LEU A 152 4.23 -7.80 -11.78
CA LEU A 152 4.27 -6.34 -11.81
C LEU A 152 5.35 -5.76 -10.87
N MET A 153 6.30 -6.58 -10.42
CA MET A 153 7.28 -6.16 -9.41
C MET A 153 8.22 -5.05 -9.90
N LYS A 154 8.46 -4.96 -11.21
CA LYS A 154 9.27 -3.88 -11.83
C LYS A 154 8.65 -2.51 -11.57
N PHE A 155 7.33 -2.41 -11.69
CA PHE A 155 6.55 -1.20 -11.40
C PHE A 155 6.31 -1.05 -9.89
N TYR A 156 5.82 -2.11 -9.23
CA TYR A 156 5.43 -2.10 -7.82
C TYR A 156 6.53 -1.63 -6.87
N LYS A 157 7.78 -2.07 -7.08
CA LYS A 157 8.92 -1.71 -6.23
C LYS A 157 9.29 -0.22 -6.30
N LYS A 158 8.85 0.50 -7.34
CA LYS A 158 9.09 1.94 -7.50
C LYS A 158 8.11 2.80 -6.71
N ILE A 159 7.01 2.21 -6.22
CA ILE A 159 5.98 2.95 -5.52
C ILE A 159 6.44 3.36 -4.12
N GLU A 160 6.67 4.66 -3.96
CA GLU A 160 7.11 5.32 -2.74
C GLU A 160 6.02 6.23 -2.17
N PHE A 161 5.97 6.31 -0.85
CA PHE A 161 5.05 7.23 -0.18
C PHE A 161 5.62 8.64 -0.20
N PHE A 162 4.74 9.59 -0.52
CA PHE A 162 5.00 11.00 -0.45
C PHE A 162 5.34 11.41 0.99
N LYS A 163 6.38 12.23 1.11
CA LYS A 163 6.79 12.90 2.34
C LYS A 163 6.96 14.37 2.01
N ASP A 164 6.14 15.20 2.61
CA ASP A 164 6.29 16.64 2.51
C ASP A 164 6.93 17.14 3.82
N PRO A 165 8.19 17.60 3.79
CA PRO A 165 8.86 18.09 4.98
C PRO A 165 8.23 19.37 5.55
N ASN A 166 7.44 20.09 4.74
CA ASN A 166 6.78 21.33 5.13
C ASN A 166 5.33 21.11 5.58
N GLU A 167 4.79 19.90 5.43
CA GLU A 167 3.42 19.60 5.86
C GLU A 167 3.40 19.45 7.39
N MET A 168 3.00 20.52 8.06
CA MET A 168 2.70 20.47 9.50
C MET A 168 1.44 19.64 9.73
N LYS A 169 1.49 18.75 10.71
CA LYS A 169 0.31 18.02 11.15
C LYS A 169 -0.66 19.04 11.76
N GLU A 170 -1.76 19.30 11.06
CA GLU A 170 -2.90 20.03 11.63
C GLU A 170 -3.38 19.27 12.87
N GLU A 171 -3.14 19.84 14.05
CA GLU A 171 -3.82 19.40 15.26
C GLU A 171 -5.30 19.76 15.13
N LYS A 172 -6.16 18.85 15.57
CA LYS A 172 -7.59 19.12 15.57
C LYS A 172 -7.92 19.85 16.85
N ASP A 173 -8.66 20.94 16.73
CA ASP A 173 -9.21 21.62 17.89
C ASP A 173 -10.12 20.67 18.66
N VAL A 174 -9.96 20.68 19.98
CA VAL A 174 -10.77 19.91 20.93
C VAL A 174 -11.33 20.89 21.93
N TYR A 175 -12.63 20.79 22.19
CA TYR A 175 -13.27 21.61 23.22
C TYR A 175 -12.67 21.34 24.59
N THR A 176 -12.29 22.39 25.31
CA THR A 176 -12.09 22.28 26.75
C THR A 176 -13.43 22.04 27.45
N PHE A 177 -13.39 21.65 28.72
CA PHE A 177 -14.61 21.51 29.51
C PHE A 177 -15.38 22.84 29.59
N GLU A 178 -14.70 23.96 29.83
CA GLU A 178 -15.39 25.27 29.92
C GLU A 178 -16.02 25.68 28.59
N GLU A 179 -15.32 25.46 27.47
CA GLU A 179 -15.83 25.76 26.14
C GLU A 179 -17.05 24.89 25.79
N PHE A 180 -16.99 23.60 26.15
CA PHE A 180 -18.12 22.69 25.97
C PHE A 180 -19.33 23.12 26.82
N GLN A 181 -19.13 23.47 28.09
CA GLN A 181 -20.21 23.97 28.96
C GLN A 181 -20.82 25.26 28.40
N LYS A 182 -19.98 26.19 27.92
CA LYS A 182 -20.46 27.42 27.27
C LYS A 182 -21.28 27.12 26.01
N TYR A 183 -20.87 26.14 25.21
CA TYR A 183 -21.59 25.71 24.02
C TYR A 183 -22.97 25.11 24.37
N ILE A 184 -23.02 24.17 25.33
CA ILE A 184 -24.24 23.49 25.74
C ILE A 184 -25.24 24.45 26.41
N THR A 185 -24.76 25.38 27.24
CA THR A 185 -25.62 26.38 27.90
C THR A 185 -26.19 27.41 26.91
N GLY A 186 -25.44 27.77 25.87
CA GLY A 186 -25.91 28.66 24.80
C GLY A 186 -26.81 27.99 23.75
N THR A 187 -26.87 26.66 23.72
CA THR A 187 -27.67 25.91 22.74
C THR A 187 -29.14 25.87 23.16
N THR A 188 -30.02 26.43 22.33
CA THR A 188 -31.47 26.46 22.58
C THR A 188 -32.22 25.27 21.99
N ASN A 189 -31.63 24.57 21.01
CA ASN A 189 -32.22 23.40 20.39
C ASN A 189 -31.99 22.16 21.26
N LEU A 190 -33.07 21.53 21.72
CA LEU A 190 -33.00 20.33 22.56
C LEU A 190 -32.27 19.17 21.86
N ASN A 191 -32.50 18.95 20.57
CA ASN A 191 -31.88 17.85 19.83
C ASN A 191 -30.35 18.02 19.74
N ASP A 192 -29.90 19.25 19.46
CA ASP A 192 -28.47 19.53 19.40
C ASP A 192 -27.85 19.37 20.80
N LYS A 193 -28.49 19.94 21.82
CA LYS A 193 -28.04 19.82 23.21
C LYS A 193 -27.86 18.34 23.61
N THR A 194 -28.90 17.54 23.44
CA THR A 194 -28.87 16.10 23.78
C THR A 194 -27.83 15.34 22.95
N MET A 195 -27.73 15.60 21.65
CA MET A 195 -26.73 14.95 20.78
C MET A 195 -25.30 15.28 21.24
N PHE A 196 -24.98 16.55 21.50
CA PHE A 196 -23.64 16.95 21.89
C PHE A 196 -23.27 16.51 23.31
N GLU A 197 -24.22 16.50 24.25
CA GLU A 197 -24.04 15.91 25.58
C GLU A 197 -23.73 14.41 25.48
N MET A 198 -24.49 13.63 24.70
CA MET A 198 -24.19 12.21 24.49
C MET A 198 -22.82 11.98 23.85
N LEU A 199 -22.45 12.75 22.82
CA LEU A 199 -21.15 12.62 22.17
C LEU A 199 -20.00 12.93 23.15
N TYR A 200 -20.16 13.95 24.00
CA TYR A 200 -19.14 14.36 24.96
C TYR A 200 -18.98 13.38 26.12
N TYR A 201 -20.09 13.02 26.78
CA TYR A 201 -20.04 12.20 27.99
C TYR A 201 -19.90 10.70 27.71
N CYS A 202 -20.49 10.20 26.63
CA CYS A 202 -20.42 8.77 26.28
C CYS A 202 -19.28 8.45 25.30
N GLY A 203 -18.62 9.46 24.73
CA GLY A 203 -17.51 9.28 23.78
C GLY A 203 -17.92 8.59 22.46
N LEU A 204 -19.21 8.61 22.12
CA LEU A 204 -19.74 7.96 20.93
C LEU A 204 -19.24 8.65 19.66
N ARG A 205 -19.03 7.88 18.57
CA ARG A 205 -18.89 8.48 17.25
C ARG A 205 -20.25 8.98 16.78
N ARG A 206 -20.28 10.08 16.03
CA ARG A 206 -21.52 10.64 15.43
C ARG A 206 -22.38 9.62 14.67
N GLY A 207 -21.77 8.59 14.08
CA GLY A 207 -22.50 7.51 13.42
C GLY A 207 -23.21 6.58 14.40
N GLU A 208 -22.57 6.29 15.53
CA GLU A 208 -23.07 5.43 16.61
C GLU A 208 -24.20 6.15 17.35
N ALA A 209 -24.00 7.42 17.74
CA ALA A 209 -25.02 8.21 18.42
C ALA A 209 -26.33 8.37 17.63
N ARG A 210 -26.25 8.48 16.29
CA ARG A 210 -27.44 8.53 15.43
C ARG A 210 -28.10 7.17 15.18
N GLY A 211 -27.40 6.08 15.49
CA GLY A 211 -27.90 4.72 15.34
C GLY A 211 -28.50 4.14 16.62
N LEU A 212 -28.43 4.87 17.74
CA LEU A 212 -28.90 4.44 19.05
C LEU A 212 -30.40 4.19 19.02
N GLN A 213 -30.84 3.05 19.56
CA GLN A 213 -32.23 2.68 19.72
C GLN A 213 -32.58 2.52 21.21
N TRP A 214 -33.87 2.61 21.54
CA TRP A 214 -34.33 2.39 22.92
C TRP A 214 -33.99 0.99 23.45
N SER A 215 -33.81 0.00 22.56
CA SER A 215 -33.35 -1.35 22.92
C SER A 215 -31.88 -1.44 23.33
N ASP A 216 -31.08 -0.39 23.05
CA ASP A 216 -29.66 -0.35 23.41
C ASP A 216 -29.44 0.23 24.83
N ILE A 217 -30.51 0.59 25.53
CA ILE A 217 -30.50 1.25 26.84
C ILE A 217 -31.30 0.37 27.82
N ASP A 218 -30.63 -0.09 28.87
CA ASP A 218 -31.22 -0.87 29.97
C ASP A 218 -31.84 0.02 31.06
#